data_AF-F0ZJP6-F1
#
_entry.id   AF-F0ZJP6-F1
#
_cell.length_a   1.000
_cell.length_b   1.000
_cell.length_c   1.000
_cell.angle_alpha   90.00
_cell.angle_beta   90.00
_cell.angle_gamma   90.00
#
_symmetry.space_group_name_H-M   'P 1'
#
loop_
_entity.id
_entity.type
_entity.pdbx_description
1 polymer ?
#
loop_
_entity_poly.entity_id
_entity_poly.type
_entity_poly.pdbx_seq_one_letter_code
_entity_poly.pdbx_strand_id
1 'polypeptide(L)'
;MRKFLNYFETNKHKRLPSSSLIPHNDSTLLFTNAGMVQFKNQFTALEESKYKLVTTSQKCVRAGGKHNDLKNIGYTARHHTFFEMLSNFSFGGYNHFKRDSIQHAWNLLTKDFGLPKERLAISVLEGDEESASIWRDQIGLSNDKIMDLAIPCVDTGLGLERMATVLQGKTTNYDIDLFQNLINSFKEQVMIDPTKASHIIKQDPKPT
;
A
#
# COMPACT_ATOMS: atom_id res chain seq x y z
N MET A 1 -9.32 -5.05 4.59
CA MET A 1 -8.66 -4.81 5.89
C MET A 1 -8.52 -6.07 6.76
N ARG A 2 -9.60 -6.66 7.32
CA ARG A 2 -9.49 -7.73 8.34
C ARG A 2 -8.66 -8.95 7.91
N LYS A 3 -8.84 -9.42 6.67
CA LYS A 3 -8.12 -10.60 6.14
C LYS A 3 -6.59 -10.44 6.13
N PHE A 4 -6.10 -9.24 5.75
CA PHE A 4 -4.67 -8.92 5.79
C PHE A 4 -4.09 -9.02 7.19
N LEU A 5 -4.74 -8.36 8.16
CA LEU A 5 -4.26 -8.31 9.55
C LEU A 5 -4.31 -9.70 10.18
N ASN A 6 -5.41 -10.44 9.98
CA ASN A 6 -5.55 -11.81 10.48
C ASN A 6 -4.50 -12.76 9.89
N TYR A 7 -4.16 -12.62 8.60
CA TYR A 7 -3.11 -13.41 7.97
C TYR A 7 -1.77 -13.19 8.68
N PHE A 8 -1.37 -11.93 8.91
CA PHE A 8 -0.10 -11.64 9.58
C PHE A 8 -0.12 -12.00 11.07
N GLU A 9 -1.25 -11.84 11.77
CA GLU A 9 -1.43 -12.31 13.15
C GLU A 9 -1.27 -13.84 13.26
N THR A 10 -1.86 -14.60 12.34
CA THR A 10 -1.67 -16.06 12.25
C THR A 10 -0.22 -16.42 11.99
N ASN A 11 0.51 -15.58 11.25
CA ASN A 11 1.94 -15.68 11.01
C ASN A 11 2.77 -14.94 12.08
N LYS A 12 2.29 -14.90 13.33
CA LYS A 12 3.01 -14.42 14.53
C LYS A 12 3.38 -12.93 14.55
N HIS A 13 2.82 -12.11 13.65
CA HIS A 13 3.01 -10.66 13.71
C HIS A 13 2.10 -10.07 14.78
N LYS A 14 2.65 -9.19 15.62
CA LYS A 14 1.85 -8.43 16.56
C LYS A 14 1.08 -7.35 15.80
N ARG A 15 -0.24 -7.41 15.83
CA ARG A 15 -1.07 -6.30 15.35
C ARG A 15 -0.93 -5.09 16.27
N LEU A 16 -0.57 -3.96 15.69
CA LEU A 16 -0.54 -2.66 16.36
C LEU A 16 -1.57 -1.70 15.74
N PRO A 17 -2.07 -0.73 16.50
CA PRO A 17 -2.98 0.28 15.97
C PRO A 17 -2.27 1.20 14.98
N SER A 18 -3.05 1.84 14.10
CA SER A 18 -2.62 3.01 13.32
C SER A 18 -2.14 4.11 14.27
N SER A 19 -1.00 4.73 13.97
CA SER A 19 -0.59 5.96 14.64
C SER A 19 -1.43 7.16 14.21
N SER A 20 -1.25 8.28 14.90
CA SER A 20 -1.81 9.58 14.53
C SER A 20 -1.40 10.00 13.11
N LEU A 21 -2.26 10.78 12.45
CA LEU A 21 -1.93 11.46 11.19
C LEU A 21 -0.92 12.59 11.39
N ILE A 22 -0.82 13.11 12.61
CA ILE A 22 0.18 14.11 13.01
C ILE A 22 1.32 13.34 13.68
N PRO A 23 2.52 13.29 13.07
CA PRO A 23 3.65 12.60 13.65
C PRO A 23 4.09 13.31 14.94
N HIS A 24 4.36 12.53 15.97
CA HIS A 24 4.99 13.04 17.19
C HIS A 24 6.50 12.83 17.06
N ASN A 25 7.30 13.85 17.37
CA ASN A 25 8.77 13.81 17.35
C ASN A 25 9.44 13.66 15.97
N ASP A 26 8.77 14.06 14.88
CA ASP A 26 9.41 14.18 13.56
C ASP A 26 9.05 15.51 12.90
N SER A 27 9.93 16.51 13.05
CA SER A 27 9.73 17.84 12.47
C SER A 27 9.87 17.88 10.94
N THR A 28 10.32 16.79 10.32
CA THR A 28 10.52 16.71 8.85
C THR A 28 9.27 16.24 8.10
N LEU A 29 8.28 15.71 8.82
CA LEU A 29 7.04 15.18 8.25
C LEU A 29 5.84 16.05 8.63
N LEU A 30 5.13 16.52 7.60
CA LEU A 30 3.89 17.27 7.80
C LEU A 30 2.75 16.34 8.28
N PHE A 31 2.62 15.17 7.65
CA PHE A 31 1.64 14.15 8.02
C PHE A 31 2.25 12.76 7.90
N THR A 32 1.70 11.80 8.66
CA THR A 32 1.99 10.38 8.50
C THR A 32 1.56 9.92 7.11
N ASN A 33 2.52 9.57 6.26
CA ASN A 33 2.32 9.25 4.84
C ASN A 33 2.54 7.77 4.49
N ALA A 34 3.01 6.97 5.45
CA ALA A 34 3.30 5.55 5.31
C ALA A 34 3.19 4.82 6.67
N GLY A 35 3.02 3.49 6.62
CA GLY A 35 2.95 2.63 7.80
C GLY A 35 4.23 2.63 8.65
N MET A 36 5.39 2.83 8.03
CA MET A 36 6.69 2.78 8.71
C MET A 36 6.97 3.96 9.64
N VAL A 37 6.21 5.07 9.52
CA VAL A 37 6.57 6.35 10.16
C VAL A 37 6.63 6.22 11.68
N GLN A 38 5.69 5.50 12.27
CA GLN A 38 5.67 5.23 13.72
C GLN A 38 6.79 4.29 14.19
N PHE A 39 7.52 3.67 13.26
CA PHE A 39 8.61 2.75 13.52
C PHE A 39 9.98 3.29 13.10
N LYS A 40 10.07 4.59 12.76
CA LYS A 40 11.29 5.22 12.24
C LYS A 40 12.49 4.97 13.15
N ASN A 41 12.33 5.22 14.45
CA ASN A 41 13.42 5.06 15.43
C ASN A 41 13.88 3.60 15.56
N GLN A 42 12.97 2.63 15.42
CA GLN A 42 13.31 1.21 15.41
C GLN A 42 14.10 0.82 14.15
N PHE A 43 13.73 1.36 12.99
CA PHE A 43 14.48 1.12 11.75
C PHE A 43 15.87 1.76 11.76
N THR A 44 16.03 2.91 12.42
CA THR A 44 17.33 3.61 12.54
C THR A 44 18.13 3.16 13.76
N ALA A 45 17.72 2.10 14.46
CA ALA A 45 18.34 1.58 15.67
C ALA A 45 18.52 2.62 16.81
N LEU A 46 17.68 3.66 16.82
CA LEU A 46 17.59 4.64 17.91
C LEU A 46 16.76 4.12 19.08
N GLU A 47 15.84 3.20 18.81
CA GLU A 47 15.00 2.52 19.81
C GLU A 47 14.94 1.02 19.51
N GLU A 48 14.94 0.19 20.56
CA GLU A 48 14.69 -1.23 20.39
C GLU A 48 13.20 -1.49 20.13
N SER A 49 12.90 -2.37 19.19
CA SER A 49 11.53 -2.79 18.96
C SER A 49 11.06 -3.76 20.06
N LYS A 50 9.91 -3.46 20.66
CA LYS A 50 9.23 -4.37 21.60
C LYS A 50 8.79 -5.69 20.95
N TYR A 51 8.54 -5.68 19.64
CA TYR A 51 8.08 -6.84 18.89
C TYR A 51 8.90 -7.04 17.64
N LYS A 52 9.36 -8.26 17.38
CA LYS A 52 10.17 -8.57 16.20
C LYS A 52 9.38 -8.60 14.89
N LEU A 53 8.08 -8.88 14.96
CA LEU A 53 7.18 -8.94 13.81
C LEU A 53 5.93 -8.13 14.13
N VAL A 54 5.54 -7.22 13.25
CA VAL A 54 4.42 -6.28 13.46
C VAL A 54 3.56 -6.19 12.20
N THR A 55 2.26 -6.00 12.37
CA THR A 55 1.35 -5.65 11.27
C THR A 55 0.41 -4.52 11.64
N THR A 56 0.10 -3.64 10.69
CA THR A 56 -0.76 -2.47 10.89
C THR A 56 -1.65 -2.19 9.67
N SER A 57 -2.75 -1.46 9.91
CA SER A 57 -3.50 -0.73 8.90
C SER A 57 -3.34 0.74 9.24
N GLN A 58 -2.41 1.42 8.59
CA GLN A 58 -2.06 2.80 8.90
C GLN A 58 -2.91 3.76 8.07
N LYS A 59 -3.60 4.69 8.72
CA LYS A 59 -4.18 5.85 8.05
C LYS A 59 -3.06 6.78 7.60
N CYS A 60 -3.07 7.16 6.33
CA CYS A 60 -2.05 7.96 5.71
C CYS A 60 -2.64 9.21 5.06
N VAL A 61 -1.88 10.31 5.08
CA VAL A 61 -2.18 11.53 4.31
C VAL A 61 -0.99 11.88 3.41
N ARG A 62 -1.25 12.03 2.11
CA ARG A 62 -0.30 12.51 1.08
C ARG A 62 -0.81 13.79 0.44
N ALA A 63 -0.82 14.87 1.21
CA ALA A 63 -1.34 16.18 0.82
C ALA A 63 -0.28 17.31 0.88
N GLY A 64 1.01 16.96 0.98
CA GLY A 64 2.09 17.93 1.12
C GLY A 64 3.42 17.28 1.49
N GLY A 65 4.52 18.04 1.41
CA GLY A 65 5.87 17.55 1.65
C GLY A 65 6.38 16.61 0.54
N LYS A 66 7.20 15.61 0.91
CA LYS A 66 7.85 14.68 -0.02
C LYS A 66 6.86 13.85 -0.85
N HIS A 67 5.72 13.48 -0.27
CA HIS A 67 4.68 12.70 -0.96
C HIS A 67 3.40 13.53 -1.01
N ASN A 68 3.13 14.11 -2.18
CA ASN A 68 1.99 14.98 -2.40
C ASN A 68 1.19 14.53 -3.63
N ASP A 69 0.04 13.93 -3.37
CA ASP A 69 -0.86 13.41 -4.40
C ASP A 69 -2.00 14.37 -4.75
N LEU A 70 -2.02 15.57 -4.16
CA LEU A 70 -3.15 16.52 -4.28
C LEU A 70 -3.52 16.83 -5.73
N LYS A 71 -2.53 16.99 -6.61
CA LYS A 71 -2.74 17.27 -8.04
C LYS A 71 -3.27 16.07 -8.85
N ASN A 72 -3.22 14.86 -8.29
CA ASN A 72 -3.62 13.63 -8.99
C ASN A 72 -5.06 13.19 -8.67
N ILE A 73 -5.69 13.81 -7.66
CA ILE A 73 -7.01 13.43 -7.15
C ILE A 73 -8.08 13.85 -8.16
N GLY A 74 -9.00 12.94 -8.48
CA GLY A 74 -10.04 13.17 -9.49
C GLY A 74 -9.56 13.03 -10.94
N TYR A 75 -8.25 13.15 -11.20
CA TYR A 75 -7.64 12.94 -12.52
C TYR A 75 -7.23 11.49 -12.78
N THR A 76 -7.01 10.71 -11.71
CA THR A 76 -6.52 9.34 -11.80
C THR A 76 -7.38 8.39 -10.99
N ALA A 77 -7.42 7.12 -11.41
CA ALA A 77 -8.24 6.09 -10.78
C ALA A 77 -7.71 5.55 -9.44
N ARG A 78 -6.55 6.04 -8.96
CA ARG A 78 -5.72 5.34 -7.95
C ARG A 78 -5.05 6.20 -6.88
N HIS A 79 -5.28 7.51 -6.88
CA HIS A 79 -4.65 8.44 -5.94
C HIS A 79 -5.70 9.09 -5.03
N HIS A 80 -5.35 9.20 -3.75
CA HIS A 80 -6.16 9.84 -2.71
C HIS A 80 -5.24 10.69 -1.84
N THR A 81 -5.77 11.75 -1.21
CA THR A 81 -5.06 12.43 -0.11
C THR A 81 -5.02 11.52 1.10
N PHE A 82 -6.18 10.99 1.51
CA PHE A 82 -6.33 10.06 2.63
C PHE A 82 -6.53 8.63 2.12
N PHE A 83 -5.78 7.69 2.68
CA PHE A 83 -5.89 6.27 2.35
C PHE A 83 -5.38 5.40 3.51
N GLU A 84 -5.67 4.11 3.49
CA GLU A 84 -5.07 3.14 4.41
C GLU A 84 -3.96 2.31 3.76
N MET A 85 -2.81 2.27 4.42
CA MET A 85 -1.68 1.43 4.05
C MET A 85 -1.64 0.20 4.96
N LEU A 86 -1.82 -0.97 4.36
CA LEU A 86 -1.67 -2.26 5.03
C LEU A 86 -0.20 -2.68 4.99
N SER A 87 0.42 -2.86 6.16
CA SER A 87 1.86 -3.14 6.25
C SER A 87 2.17 -4.28 7.20
N ASN A 88 3.26 -4.99 6.90
CA ASN A 88 3.95 -5.88 7.80
C ASN A 88 5.41 -5.44 7.94
N PHE A 89 5.97 -5.55 9.14
CA PHE A 89 7.32 -5.13 9.47
C PHE A 89 8.05 -6.24 10.20
N SER A 90 9.34 -6.35 9.93
CA SER A 90 10.25 -7.28 10.59
C SER A 90 11.45 -6.51 11.15
N PHE A 91 11.61 -6.57 12.47
CA PHE A 91 12.72 -6.01 13.24
C PHE A 91 13.62 -7.17 13.68
N GLY A 92 14.22 -7.84 12.70
CA GLY A 92 15.01 -9.07 12.92
C GLY A 92 14.15 -10.28 13.34
N GLY A 93 12.89 -10.33 12.86
CA GLY A 93 11.94 -11.41 13.18
C GLY A 93 11.90 -12.56 12.16
N TYR A 94 12.40 -12.34 10.95
CA TYR A 94 12.49 -13.37 9.91
C TYR A 94 13.83 -14.09 9.98
N ASN A 95 13.83 -15.39 9.66
CA ASN A 95 15.06 -16.18 9.59
C ASN A 95 15.83 -15.85 8.32
N HIS A 96 15.11 -15.68 7.20
CA HIS A 96 15.65 -15.24 5.92
C HIS A 96 14.86 -14.05 5.41
N PHE A 97 15.37 -12.85 5.66
CA PHE A 97 14.62 -11.59 5.52
C PHE A 97 13.86 -11.44 4.19
N LYS A 98 14.56 -11.47 3.04
CA LYS A 98 13.91 -11.28 1.73
C LYS A 98 13.01 -12.45 1.35
N ARG A 99 13.49 -13.68 1.55
CA ARG A 99 12.75 -14.90 1.22
C ARG A 99 11.43 -14.98 1.97
N ASP A 100 11.47 -14.82 3.28
CA ASP A 100 10.28 -14.94 4.13
C ASP A 100 9.30 -13.78 3.85
N SER A 101 9.80 -12.57 3.56
CA SER A 101 8.98 -11.42 3.15
C SER A 101 8.24 -11.67 1.83
N ILE A 102 8.97 -12.12 0.80
CA ILE A 102 8.42 -12.46 -0.52
C ILE A 102 7.39 -13.58 -0.39
N GLN A 103 7.71 -14.62 0.38
CA GLN A 103 6.81 -15.75 0.58
C GLN A 103 5.52 -15.34 1.28
N HIS A 104 5.59 -14.44 2.27
CA HIS A 104 4.39 -13.90 2.92
C HIS A 104 3.51 -13.12 1.97
N ALA A 105 4.10 -12.20 1.18
CA ALA A 105 3.36 -11.42 0.19
C ALA A 105 2.71 -12.34 -0.86
N TRP A 106 3.47 -13.29 -1.41
CA TRP A 106 2.97 -14.21 -2.43
C TRP A 106 1.83 -15.10 -1.92
N ASN A 107 1.96 -15.68 -0.73
CA ASN A 107 0.91 -16.50 -0.13
C ASN A 107 -0.35 -15.67 0.13
N LEU A 108 -0.20 -14.47 0.69
CA LEU A 108 -1.33 -13.59 0.93
C LEU A 108 -2.07 -13.25 -0.37
N LEU A 109 -1.35 -12.89 -1.43
CA LEU A 109 -1.96 -12.52 -2.71
C LEU A 109 -2.61 -13.72 -3.42
N THR A 110 -1.94 -14.87 -3.46
CA THR A 110 -2.38 -15.99 -4.31
C THR A 110 -3.25 -17.01 -3.58
N LYS A 111 -3.03 -17.25 -2.28
CA LYS A 111 -3.80 -18.23 -1.50
C LYS A 111 -4.94 -17.56 -0.75
N ASP A 112 -4.62 -16.55 0.07
CA ASP A 112 -5.65 -15.88 0.87
C ASP A 112 -6.55 -15.02 -0.01
N PHE A 113 -5.98 -14.11 -0.79
CA PHE A 113 -6.76 -13.24 -1.68
C PHE A 113 -7.23 -13.94 -2.95
N GLY A 114 -6.64 -15.07 -3.31
CA GLY A 114 -7.06 -15.87 -4.47
C GLY A 114 -6.80 -15.17 -5.81
N LEU A 115 -5.80 -14.28 -5.87
CA LEU A 115 -5.48 -13.59 -7.11
C LEU A 115 -4.85 -14.56 -8.13
N PRO A 116 -5.29 -14.51 -9.41
CA PRO A 116 -4.71 -15.33 -10.47
C PRO A 116 -3.23 -14.97 -10.67
N LYS A 117 -2.35 -15.98 -10.56
CA LYS A 117 -0.88 -15.81 -10.59
C LYS A 117 -0.41 -15.17 -11.89
N GLU A 118 -1.05 -15.51 -13.00
CA GLU A 118 -0.76 -15.02 -14.35
C GLU A 118 -0.99 -13.51 -14.52
N ARG A 119 -1.79 -12.90 -13.64
CA ARG A 119 -2.04 -11.45 -13.61
C ARG A 119 -1.11 -10.68 -12.68
N LEU A 120 -0.20 -11.38 -11.97
CA LEU A 120 0.78 -10.75 -11.10
C LEU A 120 2.10 -10.58 -11.85
N ALA A 121 2.69 -9.40 -11.73
CA ALA A 121 4.04 -9.09 -12.16
C ALA A 121 4.75 -8.41 -10.99
N ILE A 122 6.06 -8.57 -10.93
CA ILE A 122 6.90 -8.02 -9.86
C ILE A 122 8.01 -7.18 -10.49
N SER A 123 8.46 -6.18 -9.74
CA SER A 123 9.66 -5.43 -10.10
C SER A 123 10.72 -5.58 -9.02
N VAL A 124 11.96 -5.80 -9.42
CA VAL A 124 13.12 -5.94 -8.52
C VAL A 124 14.07 -4.77 -8.78
N LEU A 125 14.71 -4.27 -7.73
CA LEU A 125 15.72 -3.23 -7.87
C LEU A 125 16.91 -3.76 -8.68
N GLU A 126 17.42 -2.95 -9.61
CA GLU A 126 18.63 -3.30 -10.36
C GLU A 126 19.78 -3.65 -9.40
N GLY A 127 20.39 -4.82 -9.63
CA GLY A 127 21.46 -5.37 -8.78
C GLY A 127 20.99 -6.20 -7.58
N ASP A 128 19.68 -6.28 -7.29
CA ASP A 128 19.15 -7.16 -6.24
C ASP A 128 18.89 -8.60 -6.76
N GLU A 129 19.97 -9.30 -7.11
CA GLU A 129 19.94 -10.69 -7.59
C GLU A 129 19.35 -11.67 -6.57
N GLU A 130 19.45 -11.36 -5.27
CA GLU A 130 18.85 -12.18 -4.23
C GLU A 130 17.32 -12.19 -4.35
N SER A 131 16.69 -11.01 -4.47
CA SER A 131 15.23 -10.93 -4.69
C SER A 131 14.83 -11.56 -6.02
N ALA A 132 15.58 -11.31 -7.09
CA ALA A 132 15.28 -11.85 -8.42
C ALA A 132 15.32 -13.38 -8.43
N SER A 133 16.35 -13.99 -7.83
CA SER A 133 16.47 -15.45 -7.71
C SER A 133 15.39 -16.06 -6.83
N ILE A 134 14.97 -15.40 -5.74
CA ILE A 134 13.83 -15.90 -4.94
C ILE A 134 12.55 -15.94 -5.79
N TRP A 135 12.25 -14.89 -6.56
CA TRP A 135 11.05 -14.86 -7.41
C TRP A 135 11.10 -15.89 -8.54
N ARG A 136 12.25 -16.01 -9.21
CA ARG A 136 12.44 -16.94 -10.33
C ARG A 136 12.48 -18.39 -9.87
N ASP A 137 13.35 -18.69 -8.90
CA ASP A 137 13.75 -20.08 -8.60
C ASP A 137 12.89 -20.70 -7.49
N GLN A 138 12.43 -19.91 -6.51
CA GLN A 138 11.67 -20.41 -5.37
C GLN A 138 10.16 -20.21 -5.53
N ILE A 139 9.74 -19.04 -6.03
CA ILE A 139 8.32 -18.77 -6.30
C ILE A 139 7.88 -19.34 -7.65
N GLY A 140 8.79 -19.37 -8.64
CA GLY A 140 8.50 -19.91 -9.97
C GLY A 140 7.79 -18.91 -10.88
N LEU A 141 8.00 -17.59 -10.70
CA LEU A 141 7.57 -16.60 -11.68
C LEU A 141 8.46 -16.66 -12.92
N SER A 142 7.85 -16.58 -14.09
CA SER A 142 8.58 -16.50 -15.35
C SER A 142 9.32 -15.17 -15.49
N ASN A 143 10.45 -15.16 -16.19
CA ASN A 143 11.30 -13.98 -16.31
C ASN A 143 10.58 -12.77 -16.95
N ASP A 144 9.58 -12.98 -17.82
CA ASP A 144 8.77 -11.90 -18.39
C ASP A 144 7.88 -11.18 -17.36
N LYS A 145 7.67 -11.79 -16.18
CA LYS A 145 6.93 -11.22 -15.05
C LYS A 145 7.84 -10.58 -14.01
N ILE A 146 9.16 -10.65 -14.20
CA ILE A 146 10.18 -10.09 -13.31
C ILE A 146 10.83 -8.92 -14.06
N MET A 147 10.49 -7.70 -13.65
CA MET A 147 10.91 -6.48 -14.33
C MET A 147 11.96 -5.73 -13.52
N ASP A 148 12.89 -5.04 -14.19
CA ASP A 148 13.81 -4.15 -13.50
C ASP A 148 13.12 -2.85 -13.10
N LEU A 149 13.32 -2.47 -11.84
CA LEU A 149 12.85 -1.20 -11.31
C LEU A 149 13.88 -0.11 -11.64
N ALA A 150 13.60 0.66 -12.69
CA ALA A 150 14.49 1.72 -13.20
C ALA A 150 14.79 2.84 -12.18
N ILE A 151 13.95 3.03 -11.17
CA ILE A 151 14.15 4.05 -10.13
C ILE A 151 14.15 3.34 -8.77
N PRO A 152 15.25 3.44 -7.99
CA PRO A 152 15.29 2.92 -6.64
C PRO A 152 14.17 3.50 -5.78
N CYS A 153 13.16 2.67 -5.50
CA CYS A 153 12.03 3.01 -4.65
C CYS A 153 11.65 1.79 -3.83
N VAL A 154 11.50 1.98 -2.51
CA VAL A 154 11.06 0.95 -1.58
C VAL A 154 9.75 1.44 -0.97
N ASP A 155 8.62 0.83 -1.36
CA ASP A 155 7.32 1.06 -0.74
C ASP A 155 6.86 -0.24 -0.05
N THR A 156 7.00 -0.30 1.27
CA THR A 156 6.61 -1.47 2.08
C THR A 156 5.18 -1.28 2.59
N GLY A 157 4.22 -1.35 1.67
CA GLY A 157 2.81 -1.19 2.01
C GLY A 157 1.88 -1.53 0.87
N LEU A 158 0.79 -2.23 1.21
CA LEU A 158 -0.29 -2.52 0.29
C LEU A 158 -1.41 -1.48 0.50
N GLY A 159 -1.69 -0.66 -0.52
CA GLY A 159 -2.81 0.28 -0.48
C GLY A 159 -4.14 -0.44 -0.39
N LEU A 160 -4.90 -0.22 0.69
CA LEU A 160 -6.16 -0.92 0.96
C LEU A 160 -7.16 -0.74 -0.19
N GLU A 161 -7.31 0.48 -0.68
CA GLU A 161 -8.28 0.87 -1.70
C GLU A 161 -7.91 0.24 -3.04
N ARG A 162 -6.62 0.24 -3.41
CA ARG A 162 -6.15 -0.43 -4.63
C ARG A 162 -6.40 -1.93 -4.56
N MET A 163 -6.18 -2.53 -3.39
CA MET A 163 -6.43 -3.95 -3.22
C MET A 163 -7.92 -4.28 -3.25
N ALA A 164 -8.76 -3.44 -2.64
CA ALA A 164 -10.21 -3.54 -2.72
C ALA A 164 -10.71 -3.44 -4.17
N THR A 165 -10.16 -2.52 -4.96
CA THR A 165 -10.48 -2.36 -6.40
C THR A 165 -10.29 -3.68 -7.14
N VAL A 166 -9.14 -4.32 -7.00
CA VAL A 166 -8.85 -5.60 -7.67
C VAL A 166 -9.77 -6.71 -7.17
N LEU A 167 -9.93 -6.84 -5.84
CA LEU A 167 -10.75 -7.90 -5.24
C LEU A 167 -12.24 -7.78 -5.56
N GLN A 168 -12.73 -6.56 -5.77
CA GLN A 168 -14.11 -6.28 -6.14
C GLN A 168 -14.31 -6.24 -7.67
N GLY A 169 -13.27 -6.55 -8.47
CA GLY A 169 -13.35 -6.53 -9.94
C GLY A 169 -13.62 -5.15 -10.52
N LYS A 170 -13.19 -4.08 -9.84
CA LYS A 170 -13.35 -2.68 -10.25
C LYS A 170 -12.12 -2.19 -11.00
N THR A 171 -12.27 -1.09 -11.73
CA THR A 171 -11.19 -0.45 -12.50
C THR A 171 -10.64 0.80 -11.83
N THR A 172 -11.37 1.35 -10.86
CA THR A 172 -11.01 2.56 -10.13
C THR A 172 -11.31 2.40 -8.65
N ASN A 173 -10.47 3.03 -7.82
CA ASN A 173 -10.67 3.05 -6.37
C ASN A 173 -12.00 3.70 -5.99
N TYR A 174 -12.52 4.63 -6.78
CA TYR A 174 -13.80 5.28 -6.50
C TYR A 174 -15.00 4.35 -6.66
N ASP A 175 -14.85 3.20 -7.31
CA ASP A 175 -15.93 2.24 -7.56
C ASP A 175 -16.02 1.14 -6.49
N ILE A 176 -15.12 1.15 -5.50
CA ILE A 176 -15.20 0.21 -4.38
C ILE A 176 -16.39 0.57 -3.48
N ASP A 177 -16.91 -0.44 -2.79
CA ASP A 177 -18.00 -0.32 -1.81
C ASP A 177 -17.88 0.89 -0.88
N LEU A 178 -16.71 1.12 -0.28
CA LEU A 178 -16.46 2.24 0.63
C LEU A 178 -16.74 3.60 -0.03
N PHE A 179 -16.18 3.85 -1.22
CA PHE A 179 -16.35 5.13 -1.90
C PHE A 179 -17.73 5.27 -2.51
N GLN A 180 -18.33 4.20 -3.03
CA GLN A 180 -19.69 4.23 -3.54
C GLN A 180 -20.70 4.58 -2.44
N ASN A 181 -20.54 4.02 -1.24
CA ASN A 181 -21.37 4.38 -0.09
C ASN A 181 -21.20 5.86 0.30
N LEU A 182 -19.97 6.36 0.32
CA LEU A 182 -19.69 7.77 0.62
C LEU A 182 -20.27 8.72 -0.45
N ILE A 183 -20.08 8.38 -1.72
CA ILE A 183 -20.59 9.14 -2.87
C ILE A 183 -22.12 9.20 -2.86
N ASN A 184 -22.78 8.08 -2.60
CA ASN A 184 -24.25 8.00 -2.53
C ASN A 184 -24.78 8.82 -1.35
N SER A 185 -24.15 8.69 -0.18
CA SER A 185 -24.51 9.49 1.00
C SER A 185 -24.36 10.99 0.74
N PHE A 186 -23.29 11.42 0.06
CA PHE A 186 -23.12 12.81 -0.34
C PHE A 186 -24.19 13.24 -1.35
N LYS A 187 -24.45 12.44 -2.38
CA LYS A 187 -25.47 12.72 -3.41
C LYS A 187 -26.86 12.93 -2.81
N GLU A 188 -27.23 12.16 -1.80
CA GLU A 188 -28.49 12.33 -1.07
C GLU A 188 -28.57 13.66 -0.31
N GLN A 189 -27.45 14.12 0.26
CA GLN A 189 -27.41 15.36 1.05
C GLN A 189 -27.39 16.62 0.20
N VAL A 190 -26.63 16.64 -0.90
CA VAL A 190 -26.49 17.84 -1.75
C VAL A 190 -27.37 17.84 -3.00
N MET A 191 -28.07 16.74 -3.28
CA MET A 191 -28.88 16.55 -4.51
C MET A 191 -28.10 16.83 -5.81
N ILE A 192 -26.77 16.77 -5.75
CA ILE A 192 -25.84 16.93 -6.87
C ILE A 192 -25.08 15.62 -7.02
N ASP A 193 -24.89 15.18 -8.26
CA ASP A 193 -24.06 14.02 -8.55
C ASP A 193 -22.56 14.40 -8.48
N PRO A 194 -21.83 14.00 -7.43
CA PRO A 194 -20.42 14.40 -7.28
C PRO A 194 -19.52 13.73 -8.32
N THR A 195 -19.98 12.67 -8.99
CA THR A 195 -19.22 11.99 -10.06
C THR A 195 -19.18 12.81 -11.36
N LYS A 196 -20.02 13.85 -11.49
CA LYS A 196 -19.98 14.78 -12.61
C LYS A 196 -18.90 15.86 -12.45
N ALA A 197 -18.58 16.25 -11.21
CA ALA A 197 -17.49 17.19 -10.94
C ALA A 197 -16.12 16.63 -11.38
N SER A 198 -15.92 15.31 -11.31
CA SER A 198 -14.73 14.67 -11.85
C SER A 198 -14.70 14.58 -13.39
N HIS A 199 -15.84 14.73 -14.09
CA HIS A 199 -15.86 14.89 -15.56
C HIS A 199 -15.52 16.32 -16.00
N ILE A 200 -15.86 17.34 -15.22
CA ILE A 200 -15.47 18.74 -15.52
C ILE A 200 -13.94 18.91 -15.49
N ILE A 201 -13.26 18.08 -14.71
CA ILE A 201 -11.79 18.07 -14.61
C ILE A 201 -11.10 17.28 -15.75
N LYS A 202 -11.84 16.44 -16.50
CA LYS A 202 -11.30 15.71 -17.67
C LYS A 202 -11.11 16.57 -18.92
N GLN A 203 -11.52 17.84 -18.90
CA GLN A 203 -11.46 18.73 -20.06
C GLN A 203 -10.30 19.72 -20.05
N ASP A 204 -9.47 19.78 -19.00
CA ASP A 204 -8.24 20.58 -19.06
C ASP A 204 -7.14 19.79 -19.79
N PRO A 205 -6.73 20.19 -21.01
CA PRO A 205 -5.55 19.63 -21.62
C PRO A 205 -4.36 20.03 -20.73
N LYS A 206 -3.52 19.05 -20.38
CA LYS A 206 -2.25 19.34 -19.70
C LYS A 206 -1.51 20.44 -20.49
N PRO A 207 -1.07 21.55 -19.86
CA PRO A 207 -0.16 22.46 -20.53
C PRO A 207 1.12 21.68 -20.87
N THR A 208 1.49 21.78 -22.15
CA THR A 208 2.70 21.24 -22.78
C THR A 208 3.98 21.56 -22.01
#